data_AF-A0A661R8Q9-F1
#
_entry.id   AF-A0A661R8Q9-F1
#
_cell.length_a   1.000
_cell.length_b   1.000
_cell.length_c   1.000
_cell.angle_alpha   90.00
_cell.angle_beta   90.00
_cell.angle_gamma   90.00
#
_symmetry.space_group_name_H-M   'P 1'
#
loop_
_entity.id
_entity.type
_entity.pdbx_description
1 polymer ?
#
loop_
_entity_poly.entity_id
_entity_poly.type
_entity_poly.pdbx_seq_one_letter_code
_entity_poly.pdbx_strand_id
1 'polypeptide(L)' 'MFSPELSDADFRRFSKLVYDKCGICLGGGKKELVRARLNKRLRETGIDNFKDYYRFLTKQDNGRELVKMVDAISTNVT' A
#
# COMPACT_ATOMS: atom_id res chain seq x y z
N MET A 1 13.56 -0.23 16.81
CA MET A 1 12.40 0.49 16.25
C MET A 1 12.58 0.51 14.74
N PHE A 2 12.15 -0.54 14.04
CA PHE A 2 12.35 -0.64 12.59
C PHE A 2 11.19 0.10 11.92
N SER A 3 11.50 1.23 11.29
CA SER A 3 10.55 1.83 10.36
C SER A 3 10.78 1.15 9.02
N PRO A 4 9.85 0.35 8.50
CA PRO A 4 10.01 -0.21 7.17
C PRO A 4 10.18 0.95 6.17
N GLU A 5 11.24 0.90 5.37
CA GLU A 5 11.47 1.85 4.31
C GLU A 5 10.73 1.42 3.05
N LEU A 6 9.95 2.34 2.48
CA LEU A 6 9.26 2.11 1.21
C LEU A 6 10.25 2.41 0.08
N SER A 7 10.94 1.38 -0.39
CA SER A 7 11.79 1.47 -1.58
C SER A 7 10.98 1.85 -2.82
N ASP A 8 11.63 2.49 -3.78
CA ASP A 8 11.00 2.85 -5.06
C ASP A 8 10.46 1.62 -5.81
N ALA A 9 11.17 0.50 -5.72
CA ALA A 9 10.75 -0.77 -6.29
C ALA A 9 9.44 -1.28 -5.66
N ASP A 10 9.30 -1.20 -4.33
CA ASP A 10 8.08 -1.61 -3.65
C ASP A 10 6.94 -0.64 -3.95
N PHE A 11 7.21 0.67 -3.94
CA PHE A 11 6.23 1.67 -4.36
C PHE A 11 5.69 1.39 -5.77
N ARG A 12 6.56 1.08 -6.73
CA ARG A 12 6.14 0.70 -8.09
C ARG A 12 5.27 -0.56 -8.11
N ARG A 13 5.58 -1.56 -7.29
CA ARG A 13 4.75 -2.77 -7.16
C ARG A 13 3.36 -2.44 -6.62
N PHE A 14 3.26 -1.65 -5.55
CA PHE A 14 1.98 -1.20 -5.02
C PHE A 14 1.22 -0.32 -6.02
N SER A 15 1.88 0.63 -6.67
CA SER A 15 1.29 1.49 -7.69
C SER A 15 0.73 0.68 -8.85
N LYS A 16 1.47 -0.33 -9.33
CA LYS A 16 0.99 -1.25 -10.37
C LYS A 16 -0.23 -2.06 -9.90
N LEU A 17 -0.24 -2.54 -8.66
CA LEU A 17 -1.40 -3.23 -8.07
C LEU A 17 -2.64 -2.33 -7.99
N VAL A 18 -2.46 -1.09 -7.53
CA VAL A 18 -3.53 -0.09 -7.45
C VAL A 18 -4.07 0.22 -8.85
N TYR A 19 -3.17 0.39 -9.82
CA TYR A 19 -3.52 0.65 -11.21
C TYR A 19 -4.30 -0.52 -11.83
N ASP A 20 -3.86 -1.76 -11.61
CA ASP A 20 -4.53 -2.97 -12.10
C ASP A 20 -5.95 -3.13 -11.53
N LYS A 21 -6.17 -2.73 -10.27
CA LYS A 21 -7.45 -2.91 -9.58
C LYS A 21 -8.46 -1.79 -9.78
N CYS A 22 -7.99 -0.55 -9.79
CA CYS A 22 -8.87 0.63 -9.80
C CYS A 22 -8.56 1.62 -10.92
N GLY A 23 -7.52 1.37 -11.74
CA GLY A 23 -7.09 2.29 -12.79
C GLY A 23 -6.38 3.55 -12.28
N ILE A 24 -6.11 3.65 -10.97
CA ILE A 24 -5.51 4.85 -10.37
C ILE A 24 -4.00 4.79 -10.51
N CYS A 25 -3.41 5.79 -11.16
CA CYS A 25 -1.97 5.92 -11.29
C CYS A 25 -1.38 6.75 -10.13
N LEU A 26 -0.61 6.10 -9.25
CA LEU A 26 0.10 6.77 -8.17
C LEU A 26 1.42 7.32 -8.69
N GLY A 27 1.44 8.62 -9.03
CA GLY A 27 2.64 9.35 -9.42
C GLY A 27 3.62 9.54 -8.26
N GLY A 28 4.91 9.65 -8.57
CA GLY A 28 6.00 9.73 -7.58
C GLY A 28 5.88 10.86 -6.56
N GLY A 29 5.23 11.97 -6.90
CA GLY A 29 4.95 13.07 -5.97
C GLY A 29 4.02 12.71 -4.80
N LYS A 30 3.32 11.56 -4.86
CA LYS A 30 2.43 11.08 -3.79
C LYS A 30 3.07 9.97 -2.94
N LYS A 31 4.36 9.68 -3.13
CA LYS A 31 5.06 8.58 -2.44
C LYS A 31 5.01 8.73 -0.92
N GLU A 32 5.16 9.95 -0.39
CA GLU A 32 5.10 10.18 1.06
C GLU A 32 3.70 9.96 1.64
N LEU A 33 2.66 10.42 0.94
CA LEU A 33 1.27 10.16 1.33
C LEU A 33 0.96 8.67 1.32
N VAL A 34 1.36 7.98 0.26
CA VAL A 34 1.20 6.52 0.11
C VAL A 34 1.95 5.78 1.22
N ARG A 35 3.19 6.20 1.53
CA ARG A 35 3.98 5.66 2.63
C ARG A 35 3.25 5.82 3.97
N ALA A 36 2.75 7.01 4.29
CA ALA A 36 2.05 7.26 5.55
C ALA A 36 0.78 6.40 5.69
N ARG A 37 -0.01 6.29 4.61
CA ARG A 37 -1.24 5.47 4.59
C ARG A 37 -0.92 3.98 4.70
N LEU A 38 0.07 3.49 3.94
CA LEU A 38 0.53 2.11 4.05
C LEU A 38 1.07 1.81 5.46
N ASN A 39 1.81 2.73 6.08
CA ASN A 39 2.34 2.54 7.43
C ASN A 39 1.21 2.37 8.45
N LYS A 40 0.11 3.11 8.29
CA LYS A 40 -1.10 2.91 9.10
C LYS A 40 -1.69 1.51 8.88
N ARG A 41 -1.84 1.05 7.63
CA ARG A 41 -2.33 -0.30 7.32
C ARG A 41 -1.43 -1.42 7.85
N LEU A 42 -0.12 -1.24 7.76
CA LEU A 42 0.89 -2.14 8.33
C LEU A 42 0.66 -2.34 9.84
N ARG A 43 0.42 -1.24 10.58
CA ARG A 43 0.09 -1.31 12.00
C ARG A 43 -1.26 -2.00 12.27
N GLU A 44 -2.27 -1.75 11.46
CA GLU A 44 -3.60 -2.39 11.60
C GLU A 44 -3.55 -3.90 11.32
N THR A 45 -2.70 -4.32 10.39
CA THR A 45 -2.50 -5.74 10.05
C THR A 45 -1.47 -6.44 10.94
N GLY A 46 -0.74 -5.70 11.78
CA GLY A 46 0.35 -6.21 12.60
C GLY A 46 1.60 -6.61 11.79
N ILE A 47 1.72 -6.11 10.55
CA ILE A 47 2.84 -6.43 9.66
C ILE A 47 3.89 -5.33 9.74
N ASP A 48 5.14 -5.72 9.99
CA ASP A 48 6.25 -4.77 10.17
C ASP A 48 7.00 -4.46 8.85
N ASN A 49 6.66 -5.15 7.75
CA ASN A 49 7.39 -5.06 6.48
C ASN A 49 6.48 -4.94 5.25
N PHE A 50 6.81 -4.03 4.34
CA PHE A 50 6.07 -3.85 3.07
C PHE A 50 6.04 -5.11 2.21
N LYS A 51 7.13 -5.88 2.19
CA LYS A 51 7.22 -7.12 1.41
C LYS A 51 6.27 -8.19 1.94
N ASP A 52 6.17 -8.32 3.26
CA ASP A 52 5.23 -9.25 3.88
C ASP A 52 3.79 -8.78 3.72
N TYR A 53 3.56 -7.47 3.80
CA TYR A 53 2.27 -6.85 3.51
C TYR A 53 1.86 -7.09 2.07
N TYR A 54 2.76 -6.93 1.10
CA TYR A 54 2.50 -7.27 -0.30
C TYR A 54 2.14 -8.76 -0.48
N ARG A 55 2.85 -9.65 0.22
CA ARG A 55 2.54 -11.08 0.23
C ARG A 55 1.16 -11.33 0.83
N PHE A 56 0.80 -10.63 1.91
CA PHE A 56 -0.50 -10.71 2.55
C PHE A 56 -1.63 -10.31 1.60
N LEU A 57 -1.46 -9.19 0.90
CA LEU A 57 -2.40 -8.69 -0.11
C LEU A 57 -2.63 -9.66 -1.27
N THR A 58 -1.57 -10.37 -1.69
CA THR A 58 -1.60 -11.28 -2.85
C THR A 58 -1.98 -12.72 -2.49
N LYS A 59 -1.71 -13.19 -1.26
CA LYS A 59 -1.98 -14.58 -0.83
C LYS A 59 -3.20 -14.76 0.07
N GLN A 60 -3.48 -13.86 1.01
CA GLN A 60 -4.42 -14.16 2.10
C GLN A 60 -5.83 -13.63 1.87
N ASP A 61 -5.98 -12.42 1.32
CA ASP A 61 -7.24 -11.69 1.49
C ASP A 61 -8.14 -11.61 0.24
N ASN A 62 -7.83 -12.39 -0.81
CA ASN A 62 -8.58 -12.40 -2.09
C ASN A 62 -8.81 -11.01 -2.72
N GLY A 63 -8.03 -10.00 -2.31
CA GLY A 63 -8.15 -8.61 -2.73
C GLY A 63 -8.99 -7.68 -1.85
N ARG A 64 -9.58 -8.11 -0.72
CA ARG A 64 -10.35 -7.21 0.17
C ARG A 64 -9.46 -6.17 0.86
N GLU A 65 -8.33 -6.59 1.43
CA GLU A 65 -7.37 -5.70 2.09
C GLU A 65 -6.67 -4.83 1.07
N LEU A 66 -6.49 -5.35 -0.14
CA LEU A 66 -6.00 -4.58 -1.27
C LEU A 66 -6.96 -3.45 -1.62
N VAL A 67 -8.27 -3.72 -1.67
CA VAL A 67 -9.27 -2.67 -1.87
C VAL A 67 -9.23 -1.64 -0.73
N LYS A 68 -9.12 -2.07 0.53
CA LYS A 68 -8.98 -1.13 1.67
C LYS A 68 -7.69 -0.31 1.61
N MET A 69 -6.58 -0.90 1.19
CA MET A 69 -5.32 -0.20 0.97
C MET A 69 -5.47 0.85 -0.12
N VAL A 70 -6.06 0.47 -1.26
CA VAL A 70 -6.30 1.35 -2.39
C VAL A 70 -7.21 2.48 -1.97
N ASP A 71 -8.32 2.18 -1.30
CA ASP A 71 -9.25 3.16 -0.75
C ASP A 71 -8.54 4.13 0.21
N ALA A 72 -7.75 3.63 1.15
CA ALA A 72 -7.00 4.47 2.08
C ALA A 72 -5.97 5.40 1.39
N ILE A 73 -5.49 5.02 0.20
CA ILE A 73 -4.56 5.82 -0.61
C ILE A 73 -5.31 6.79 -1.53
N SER A 74 -6.45 6.39 -2.10
CA SER A 74 -7.23 7.19 -3.04
C SER A 74 -8.18 8.17 -2.38
N THR A 75 -8.68 7.84 -1.19
CA THR A 75 -9.63 8.64 -0.42
C THR A 75 -8.88 9.80 0.23
N ASN A 76 -8.68 10.84 -0.58
CA ASN A 76 -8.35 12.20 -0.16
C ASN A 76 -9.59 12.86 0.44
N VAL A 77 -10.16 12.28 1.50
CA VAL A 77 -11.17 12.95 2.30
C VAL A 77 -10.57 13.16 3.70
N THR A 78 -10.51 14.45 4.04
CA THR A 78 -9.98 15.10 5.24
C THR A 78 -10.49 14.48 6.53
#